data_AF-E4MPU4-F1
#
_entry.id   AF-E4MPU4-F1
#
_cell.length_a   1.000
_cell.length_b   1.000
_cell.length_c   1.000
_cell.angle_alpha   90.00
_cell.angle_beta   90.00
_cell.angle_gamma   90.00
#
_symmetry.space_group_name_H-M   'P 1'
#
loop_
_entity.id
_entity.type
_entity.pdbx_description
1 polymer ?
#
loop_
_entity_poly.entity_id
_entity_poly.type
_entity_poly.pdbx_seq_one_letter_code
_entity_poly.pdbx_strand_id
1 'polypeptide(L)'
;MSKNNETMAGLPPYERGYRAMGYLEGMPSLRIVATEEESISPNEPTEILYQNIENFTQSKASCKSLVITAIDTLPQALSVKEAQYLYIPASLLLENTIRETFIHILTSNDKLRILVDSAHNGFEIIAMLRSLRALAQLPITCLVHSITDYLYALIAQSDDLICDIKNKELASPENQFLIENSLVTKTIDPFFP
;
A
#
# COMPACT_ATOMS: atom_id res chain seq x y z
N MET A 1 -19.61 18.85 42.28
CA MET A 1 -19.95 18.58 40.88
C MET A 1 -18.66 18.38 40.11
N SER A 2 -18.22 17.13 39.92
CA SER A 2 -17.10 16.81 39.03
C SER A 2 -17.60 16.90 37.60
N LYS A 3 -17.12 17.89 36.84
CA LYS A 3 -17.23 17.84 35.38
C LYS A 3 -16.31 16.73 34.92
N ASN A 4 -16.89 15.59 34.55
CA ASN A 4 -16.23 14.62 33.69
C ASN A 4 -15.97 15.31 32.35
N ASN A 5 -14.81 15.97 32.24
CA ASN A 5 -14.20 16.19 30.95
C ASN A 5 -13.56 14.86 30.55
N GLU A 6 -14.36 13.95 30.02
CA GLU A 6 -13.84 12.87 29.20
C GLU A 6 -13.27 13.53 27.94
N THR A 7 -11.97 13.83 27.97
CA THR A 7 -11.21 14.02 26.75
C THR A 7 -11.29 12.72 25.96
N MET A 8 -12.06 12.72 24.86
CA MET A 8 -12.00 11.70 23.81
C MET A 8 -10.61 11.71 23.20
N ALA A 9 -9.65 11.06 23.85
CA ALA A 9 -8.41 10.66 23.18
C ALA A 9 -8.79 9.47 22.29
N GLY A 10 -8.81 9.67 20.97
CA GLY A 10 -8.89 8.56 20.03
C GLY A 10 -7.73 7.57 20.26
N LEU A 11 -7.89 6.33 19.82
CA LEU A 11 -6.85 5.30 19.88
C LEU A 11 -5.51 5.87 19.35
N PRO A 12 -4.38 5.68 20.04
CA PRO A 12 -3.09 6.17 19.58
C PRO A 12 -2.76 5.61 18.19
N PRO A 13 -2.02 6.36 17.32
CA PRO A 13 -1.74 5.95 15.95
C PRO A 13 -1.27 4.50 15.80
N TYR A 14 -0.42 4.01 16.69
CA TYR A 14 0.09 2.63 16.62
C TYR A 14 -0.98 1.56 16.84
N GLU A 15 -1.96 1.80 17.71
CA GLU A 15 -3.08 0.87 17.92
C GLU A 15 -4.03 0.81 16.72
N ARG A 16 -3.93 1.78 15.82
CA ARG A 16 -4.65 1.82 14.53
C ARG A 16 -3.83 1.21 13.39
N GLY A 17 -2.68 0.59 13.67
CA GLY A 17 -1.84 -0.06 12.66
C GLY A 17 -0.89 0.88 11.91
N TYR A 18 -0.62 2.08 12.42
CA TYR A 18 0.43 2.94 11.87
C TYR A 18 1.80 2.49 12.38
N ARG A 19 2.79 2.46 11.50
CA ARG A 19 4.19 2.18 11.84
C ARG A 19 4.99 3.46 11.98
N ALA A 20 6.02 3.42 12.81
CA ALA A 20 6.96 4.52 12.93
C ALA A 20 7.85 4.55 11.68
N MET A 21 7.80 5.62 10.89
CA MET A 21 8.68 5.77 9.71
C MET A 21 9.88 6.68 10.02
N GLY A 22 10.90 6.62 9.17
CA GLY A 22 12.08 7.50 9.28
C GLY A 22 13.19 6.90 10.15
N TYR A 23 13.73 7.66 11.11
CA TYR A 23 14.92 7.23 11.88
C TYR A 23 14.71 6.00 12.78
N LEU A 24 13.48 5.47 12.91
CA LEU A 24 13.16 4.33 13.77
C LEU A 24 13.02 3.00 13.01
N GLU A 25 12.27 2.94 11.90
CA GLU A 25 12.12 1.70 11.09
C GLU A 25 12.58 1.85 9.63
N GLY A 26 13.13 3.00 9.26
CA GLY A 26 13.50 3.32 7.88
C GLY A 26 12.37 3.99 7.10
N MET A 27 12.71 4.55 5.94
CA MET A 27 11.73 5.04 4.97
C MET A 27 11.33 3.89 4.06
N PRO A 28 10.04 3.73 3.70
CA PRO A 28 9.64 2.74 2.70
C PRO A 28 10.34 3.05 1.37
N SER A 29 11.01 2.04 0.83
CA SER A 29 11.65 2.13 -0.49
C SER A 29 10.60 2.14 -1.59
N LEU A 30 10.78 2.98 -2.61
CA LEU A 30 9.95 2.94 -3.81
C LEU A 30 10.41 1.80 -4.72
N ARG A 31 9.55 0.81 -4.96
CA ARG A 31 9.82 -0.31 -5.86
C ARG A 31 9.26 -0.04 -7.24
N ILE A 32 10.01 -0.38 -8.28
CA ILE A 32 9.54 -0.23 -9.66
C ILE A 32 8.77 -1.50 -10.03
N VAL A 33 7.52 -1.34 -10.42
CA VAL A 33 6.66 -2.44 -10.84
C VAL A 33 6.31 -2.30 -12.31
N ALA A 34 5.85 -3.39 -12.90
CA ALA A 34 5.24 -3.33 -14.21
C ALA A 34 4.08 -4.30 -14.33
N THR A 35 3.11 -3.94 -15.17
CA THR A 35 1.96 -4.79 -15.47
C THR A 35 2.28 -5.75 -16.60
N GLU A 36 1.67 -6.94 -16.57
CA GLU A 36 1.90 -8.04 -17.52
C GLU A 36 1.92 -7.64 -19.01
N GLU A 37 1.15 -6.64 -19.43
CA GLU A 37 1.03 -6.22 -20.83
C GLU A 37 2.25 -5.46 -21.38
N GLU A 38 3.22 -5.11 -20.53
CA GLU A 38 4.36 -4.32 -20.94
C GLU A 38 5.49 -5.22 -21.46
N SER A 39 6.01 -4.90 -22.64
CA SER A 39 7.18 -5.59 -23.20
C SER A 39 8.44 -5.09 -22.49
N ILE A 40 8.84 -5.77 -21.43
CA ILE A 40 9.88 -5.25 -20.52
C ILE A 40 11.21 -5.93 -20.72
N SER A 41 12.29 -5.15 -20.63
CA SER A 41 13.62 -5.71 -20.45
C SER A 41 13.68 -6.40 -19.07
N PRO A 42 14.27 -7.61 -18.97
CA PRO A 42 14.21 -8.43 -17.76
C PRO A 42 14.95 -7.86 -16.53
N ASN A 43 15.64 -6.73 -16.67
CA ASN A 43 16.48 -6.13 -15.62
C ASN A 43 15.94 -4.81 -15.05
N GLU A 44 14.80 -4.31 -15.52
CA GLU A 44 14.28 -2.99 -15.11
C GLU A 44 13.21 -3.03 -13.99
N PRO A 45 12.17 -3.89 -14.03
CA PRO A 45 11.18 -3.92 -12.95
C PRO A 45 11.70 -4.76 -11.78
N THR A 46 11.42 -4.28 -10.56
CA THR A 46 11.70 -5.01 -9.32
C THR A 46 10.66 -6.13 -9.09
N GLU A 47 9.47 -5.98 -9.66
CA GLU A 47 8.33 -6.89 -9.48
C GLU A 47 7.37 -6.77 -10.67
N ILE A 48 6.80 -7.89 -11.11
CA ILE A 48 5.74 -7.91 -12.15
C ILE A 48 4.39 -8.20 -11.50
N LEU A 49 3.39 -7.37 -11.81
CA LEU A 49 2.03 -7.48 -11.31
C LEU A 49 1.14 -8.21 -12.33
N TYR A 50 0.55 -9.31 -11.87
CA TYR A 50 -0.41 -10.10 -12.64
C TYR A 50 -1.82 -9.86 -12.09
N GLN A 51 -2.81 -9.73 -12.97
CA GLN A 51 -4.22 -9.66 -12.57
C GLN A 51 -4.95 -11.00 -12.77
N ASN A 52 -4.30 -11.95 -13.45
CA ASN A 52 -4.83 -13.26 -13.77
C ASN A 52 -3.94 -14.36 -13.16
N ILE A 53 -4.56 -15.30 -12.44
CA ILE A 53 -3.86 -16.41 -11.77
C ILE A 53 -3.20 -17.35 -12.78
N GLU A 54 -3.84 -17.63 -13.91
CA GLU A 54 -3.28 -18.51 -14.95
C GLU A 54 -1.98 -17.92 -15.50
N ASN A 55 -2.01 -16.65 -15.88
CA ASN A 55 -0.84 -15.91 -16.34
C ASN A 55 0.27 -15.86 -15.28
N PHE A 56 -0.10 -15.60 -14.03
CA PHE A 56 0.82 -15.64 -12.90
C PHE A 56 1.52 -16.99 -12.76
N THR A 57 0.78 -18.11 -12.87
CA THR A 57 1.34 -19.46 -12.72
C THR A 57 2.23 -19.87 -13.90
N GLN A 58 1.93 -19.39 -15.10
CA GLN A 58 2.74 -19.66 -16.31
C GLN A 58 4.01 -18.81 -16.38
N SER A 59 4.03 -17.68 -15.66
CA SER A 59 5.18 -16.77 -15.66
C SER A 59 6.43 -17.38 -15.05
N LYS A 60 7.55 -17.17 -15.75
CA LYS A 60 8.91 -17.51 -15.30
C LYS A 60 9.61 -16.34 -14.59
N ALA A 61 8.91 -15.23 -14.33
CA ALA A 61 9.46 -14.10 -13.61
C ALA A 61 9.88 -14.52 -12.20
N SER A 62 11.06 -14.05 -11.75
CA SER A 62 11.60 -14.36 -10.44
C SER A 62 10.87 -13.63 -9.31
N CYS A 63 10.44 -12.38 -9.54
CA CYS A 63 9.67 -11.58 -8.62
C CYS A 63 8.32 -11.23 -9.25
N LYS A 64 7.27 -11.93 -8.83
CA LYS A 64 5.91 -11.79 -9.35
C LYS A 64 4.91 -11.70 -8.20
N SER A 65 3.90 -10.87 -8.39
CA SER A 65 2.80 -10.70 -7.44
C SER A 65 1.46 -10.70 -8.15
N LEU A 66 0.41 -10.94 -7.39
CA LEU A 66 -0.94 -11.04 -7.92
C LEU A 66 -1.79 -9.89 -7.36
N VAL A 67 -2.50 -9.20 -8.24
CA VAL A 67 -3.53 -8.22 -7.92
C VAL A 67 -4.89 -8.90 -7.99
N ILE A 68 -5.61 -8.85 -6.90
CA ILE A 68 -6.92 -9.49 -6.74
C ILE A 68 -7.98 -8.58 -7.38
N THR A 69 -8.62 -9.06 -8.44
CA THR A 69 -9.63 -8.29 -9.18
C THR A 69 -11.03 -8.46 -8.63
N ALA A 70 -11.31 -9.56 -7.90
CA ALA A 70 -12.58 -9.82 -7.24
C ALA A 70 -12.37 -10.52 -5.90
N ILE A 71 -13.12 -10.13 -4.87
CA ILE A 71 -12.90 -10.60 -3.49
C ILE A 71 -13.07 -12.12 -3.34
N ASP A 72 -13.98 -12.71 -4.13
CA ASP A 72 -14.26 -14.15 -4.13
C ASP A 72 -13.06 -14.98 -4.61
N THR A 73 -12.11 -14.36 -5.30
CA THR A 73 -10.88 -15.03 -5.76
C THR A 73 -9.77 -15.02 -4.72
N LEU A 74 -9.92 -14.26 -3.62
CA LEU A 74 -8.91 -14.18 -2.56
C LEU A 74 -8.54 -15.55 -1.97
N PRO A 75 -9.48 -16.47 -1.65
CA PRO A 75 -9.12 -17.81 -1.16
C PRO A 75 -8.23 -18.59 -2.13
N GLN A 76 -8.49 -18.47 -3.44
CA GLN A 76 -7.66 -19.09 -4.47
C GLN A 76 -6.28 -18.43 -4.54
N ALA A 77 -6.23 -17.09 -4.52
CA ALA A 77 -4.98 -16.33 -4.50
C ALA A 77 -4.10 -16.69 -3.29
N LEU A 78 -4.70 -16.87 -2.11
CA LEU A 78 -3.99 -17.27 -0.87
C LEU A 78 -3.32 -18.65 -0.98
N SER A 79 -3.78 -19.53 -1.88
CA SER A 79 -3.15 -20.83 -2.12
C SER A 79 -1.85 -20.73 -2.94
N VAL A 80 -1.62 -19.60 -3.60
CA VAL A 80 -0.48 -19.39 -4.51
C VAL A 80 0.77 -18.98 -3.72
N LYS A 81 1.59 -19.98 -3.37
CA LYS A 81 2.77 -19.77 -2.52
C LYS A 81 3.91 -19.00 -3.19
N GLU A 82 3.98 -19.02 -4.52
CA GLU A 82 5.05 -18.38 -5.30
C GLU A 82 4.95 -16.85 -5.35
N ALA A 83 3.79 -16.28 -5.02
CA ALA A 83 3.60 -14.83 -5.05
C ALA A 83 4.50 -14.16 -4.02
N GLN A 84 5.16 -13.07 -4.40
CA GLN A 84 5.87 -12.21 -3.45
C GLN A 84 4.84 -11.50 -2.56
N TYR A 85 3.86 -10.85 -3.18
CA TYR A 85 2.74 -10.20 -2.52
C TYR A 85 1.40 -10.54 -3.18
N LEU A 86 0.34 -10.42 -2.39
CA LEU A 86 -1.05 -10.49 -2.83
C LEU A 86 -1.68 -9.14 -2.57
N TYR A 87 -1.98 -8.39 -3.63
CA TYR A 87 -2.51 -7.04 -3.55
C TYR A 87 -4.03 -7.05 -3.66
N ILE A 88 -4.72 -6.49 -2.66
CA ILE A 88 -6.15 -6.20 -2.73
C ILE A 88 -6.33 -4.72 -3.04
N PRO A 89 -6.88 -4.36 -4.22
CA PRO A 89 -7.21 -2.97 -4.52
C PRO A 89 -8.12 -2.35 -3.46
N ALA A 90 -7.76 -1.17 -2.97
CA ALA A 90 -8.55 -0.43 -2.00
C ALA A 90 -9.96 -0.12 -2.51
N SER A 91 -10.11 0.12 -3.82
CA SER A 91 -11.41 0.33 -4.46
C SER A 91 -12.41 -0.80 -4.19
N LEU A 92 -11.96 -2.05 -4.13
CA LEU A 92 -12.82 -3.19 -3.77
C LEU A 92 -13.25 -3.13 -2.29
N LEU A 93 -12.38 -2.67 -1.40
CA LEU A 93 -12.63 -2.64 0.05
C LEU A 93 -13.51 -1.44 0.48
N LEU A 94 -13.65 -0.42 -0.36
CA LEU A 94 -14.50 0.73 -0.09
C LEU A 94 -16.00 0.42 -0.29
N GLU A 95 -16.33 -0.64 -1.02
CA GLU A 95 -17.71 -1.10 -1.18
C GLU A 95 -18.19 -1.87 0.07
N ASN A 96 -19.29 -1.41 0.68
CA ASN A 96 -19.77 -1.92 1.97
C ASN A 96 -20.00 -3.44 1.98
N THR A 97 -20.62 -3.98 0.93
CA THR A 97 -20.93 -5.42 0.80
C THR A 97 -19.66 -6.26 0.67
N ILE A 98 -18.70 -5.80 -0.13
CA ILE A 98 -17.42 -6.48 -0.33
C ILE A 98 -16.60 -6.45 0.97
N ARG A 99 -16.64 -5.34 1.70
CA ARG A 99 -15.93 -5.16 2.96
C ARG A 99 -16.35 -6.17 4.03
N GLU A 100 -17.64 -6.44 4.17
CA GLU A 100 -18.14 -7.46 5.11
C GLU A 100 -17.65 -8.86 4.72
N THR A 101 -17.78 -9.23 3.44
CA THR A 101 -17.26 -10.48 2.91
C THR A 101 -15.75 -10.60 3.17
N PHE A 102 -14.99 -9.55 2.90
CA PHE A 102 -13.55 -9.48 3.12
C PHE A 102 -13.18 -9.79 4.58
N ILE A 103 -13.83 -9.13 5.55
CA ILE A 103 -13.55 -9.35 6.98
C ILE A 103 -13.79 -10.83 7.36
N HIS A 104 -14.81 -11.47 6.79
CA HIS A 104 -15.12 -12.87 7.07
C HIS A 104 -14.12 -13.87 6.48
N ILE A 105 -13.52 -13.55 5.33
CA ILE A 105 -12.54 -14.42 4.66
C ILE A 105 -11.09 -14.08 5.00
N LEU A 106 -10.85 -12.93 5.65
CA LEU A 106 -9.53 -12.46 6.01
C LEU A 106 -8.86 -13.47 6.95
N THR A 107 -7.71 -13.97 6.52
CA THR A 107 -6.84 -14.83 7.31
C THR A 107 -5.48 -14.17 7.44
N SER A 108 -4.78 -14.46 8.54
CA SER A 108 -3.43 -13.93 8.76
C SER A 108 -2.49 -14.41 7.66
N ASN A 109 -1.99 -13.49 6.85
CA ASN A 109 -1.05 -13.74 5.77
C ASN A 109 -0.10 -12.56 5.64
N ASP A 110 1.20 -12.83 5.72
CA ASP A 110 2.29 -11.84 5.71
C ASP A 110 2.50 -11.19 4.33
N LYS A 111 2.06 -11.85 3.27
CA LYS A 111 2.13 -11.39 1.88
C LYS A 111 0.95 -10.53 1.46
N LEU A 112 -0.14 -10.55 2.22
CA LEU A 112 -1.34 -9.80 1.89
C LEU A 112 -1.11 -8.31 2.12
N ARG A 113 -1.48 -7.49 1.14
CA ARG A 113 -1.34 -6.04 1.17
C ARG A 113 -2.55 -5.37 0.56
N ILE A 114 -2.92 -4.20 1.08
CA ILE A 114 -3.91 -3.34 0.43
C ILE A 114 -3.18 -2.48 -0.58
N LEU A 115 -3.62 -2.47 -1.83
CA LEU A 115 -3.07 -1.65 -2.90
C LEU A 115 -3.94 -0.41 -3.10
N VAL A 116 -3.36 0.76 -2.89
CA VAL A 116 -4.01 2.05 -3.08
C VAL A 116 -3.43 2.73 -4.31
N ASP A 117 -4.28 3.06 -5.27
CA ASP A 117 -3.91 3.96 -6.37
C ASP A 117 -3.92 5.41 -5.85
N SER A 118 -2.78 6.11 -5.93
CA SER A 118 -2.64 7.45 -5.37
C SER A 118 -3.07 8.58 -6.30
N ALA A 119 -3.71 8.30 -7.44
CA ALA A 119 -4.17 9.31 -8.39
C ALA A 119 -5.22 10.31 -7.83
N HIS A 120 -5.62 10.17 -6.56
CA HIS A 120 -6.60 11.02 -5.89
C HIS A 120 -5.99 12.31 -5.32
N ASN A 121 -6.85 13.26 -4.93
CA ASN A 121 -6.43 14.48 -4.24
C ASN A 121 -5.62 14.12 -2.97
N GLY A 122 -4.52 14.83 -2.72
CA GLY A 122 -3.56 14.53 -1.64
C GLY A 122 -4.16 14.45 -0.23
N PHE A 123 -5.26 15.14 0.07
CA PHE A 123 -5.97 14.98 1.35
C PHE A 123 -6.92 13.78 1.39
N GLU A 124 -7.48 13.40 0.24
CA GLU A 124 -8.37 12.24 0.14
C GLU A 124 -7.59 10.94 0.37
N ILE A 125 -6.36 10.83 -0.13
CA ILE A 125 -5.51 9.67 0.12
C ILE A 125 -5.18 9.50 1.61
N ILE A 126 -4.93 10.60 2.34
CA ILE A 126 -4.72 10.57 3.79
C ILE A 126 -5.97 10.00 4.47
N ALA A 127 -7.16 10.54 4.19
CA ALA A 127 -8.41 10.06 4.79
C ALA A 127 -8.73 8.60 4.44
N MET A 128 -8.46 8.19 3.20
CA MET A 128 -8.66 6.83 2.70
C MET A 128 -7.76 5.83 3.43
N LEU A 129 -6.44 6.11 3.53
CA LEU A 129 -5.50 5.23 4.22
C LEU A 129 -5.90 5.02 5.69
N ARG A 130 -6.36 6.08 6.35
CA ARG A 130 -6.87 6.02 7.72
C ARG A 130 -8.09 5.11 7.86
N SER A 131 -8.99 5.19 6.90
CA SER A 131 -10.19 4.35 6.84
C SER A 131 -9.86 2.88 6.59
N LEU A 132 -8.88 2.61 5.71
CA LEU A 132 -8.39 1.26 5.41
C LEU A 132 -7.67 0.63 6.61
N ARG A 133 -6.88 1.43 7.34
CA ARG A 133 -6.22 0.99 8.58
C ARG A 133 -7.22 0.63 9.69
N ALA A 134 -8.31 1.37 9.80
CA ALA A 134 -9.39 1.04 10.72
C ALA A 134 -10.14 -0.24 10.32
N LEU A 135 -10.12 -0.61 9.04
CA LEU A 135 -10.74 -1.82 8.52
C LEU A 135 -9.92 -3.08 8.84
N ALA A 136 -8.62 -3.07 8.53
CA ALA A 136 -7.75 -4.22 8.74
C ALA A 136 -6.32 -3.80 9.04
N GLN A 137 -5.65 -4.52 9.93
CA GLN A 137 -4.23 -4.37 10.22
C GLN A 137 -3.37 -5.04 9.15
N LEU A 138 -3.53 -4.61 7.90
CA LEU A 138 -2.72 -5.06 6.76
C LEU A 138 -1.79 -3.94 6.30
N PRO A 139 -0.57 -4.27 5.83
CA PRO A 139 0.28 -3.28 5.18
C PRO A 139 -0.40 -2.65 3.97
N ILE A 140 -0.30 -1.34 3.84
CA ILE A 140 -0.84 -0.58 2.72
C ILE A 140 0.30 -0.20 1.78
N THR A 141 0.20 -0.64 0.54
CA THR A 141 1.07 -0.26 -0.57
C THR A 141 0.41 0.81 -1.41
N CYS A 142 1.07 1.94 -1.65
CA CYS A 142 0.59 2.95 -2.58
C CYS A 142 1.30 2.84 -3.94
N LEU A 143 0.51 2.79 -5.02
CA LEU A 143 0.97 2.99 -6.38
C LEU A 143 1.02 4.50 -6.65
N VAL A 144 2.22 5.03 -6.85
CA VAL A 144 2.48 6.46 -7.04
C VAL A 144 2.82 6.81 -8.48
N HIS A 145 2.26 7.93 -8.96
CA HIS A 145 2.42 8.39 -10.34
C HIS A 145 3.21 9.70 -10.46
N SER A 146 3.45 10.38 -9.33
CA SER A 146 4.16 11.64 -9.29
C SER A 146 4.96 11.80 -7.99
N ILE A 147 5.88 12.77 -7.95
CA ILE A 147 6.58 13.10 -6.70
C ILE A 147 5.62 13.63 -5.63
N THR A 148 4.55 14.32 -6.05
CA THR A 148 3.51 14.82 -5.17
C THR A 148 2.76 13.67 -4.50
N ASP A 149 2.39 12.67 -5.29
CA ASP A 149 1.74 11.44 -4.82
C ASP A 149 2.63 10.69 -3.82
N TYR A 150 3.92 10.57 -4.14
CA TYR A 150 4.92 9.97 -3.25
C TYR A 150 4.92 10.69 -1.89
N LEU A 151 5.02 12.02 -1.88
CA LEU A 151 5.00 12.78 -0.63
C LEU A 151 3.69 12.58 0.14
N TYR A 152 2.53 12.60 -0.51
CA TYR A 152 1.25 12.38 0.17
C TYR A 152 1.10 10.96 0.72
N ALA A 153 1.56 9.94 0.00
CA ALA A 153 1.58 8.57 0.48
C ALA A 153 2.46 8.43 1.74
N LEU A 154 3.64 9.07 1.75
CA LEU A 154 4.49 9.13 2.95
C LEU A 154 3.84 9.90 4.10
N ILE A 155 3.20 11.03 3.82
CA ILE A 155 2.45 11.79 4.84
C ILE A 155 1.34 10.94 5.46
N ALA A 156 0.63 10.18 4.62
CA ALA A 156 -0.40 9.22 5.03
C ALA A 156 0.18 7.94 5.67
N GLN A 157 1.51 7.85 5.73
CA GLN A 157 2.30 6.77 6.30
C GLN A 157 2.18 5.42 5.61
N SER A 158 2.04 5.36 4.28
CA SER A 158 2.03 4.07 3.55
C SER A 158 3.20 3.17 3.95
N ASP A 159 2.92 1.87 4.10
CA ASP A 159 3.91 0.89 4.55
C ASP A 159 4.89 0.51 3.43
N ASP A 160 4.42 0.51 2.19
CA ASP A 160 5.20 0.23 0.98
C ASP A 160 4.81 1.22 -0.13
N LEU A 161 5.73 1.45 -1.07
CA LEU A 161 5.49 2.29 -2.23
C LEU A 161 5.92 1.58 -3.50
N ILE A 162 5.11 1.69 -4.55
CA ILE A 162 5.42 1.18 -5.88
C ILE A 162 5.17 2.26 -6.93
N CYS A 163 5.94 2.27 -8.01
CA CYS A 163 5.65 3.09 -9.19
C CYS A 163 5.73 2.23 -10.45
N ASP A 164 4.92 2.56 -11.44
CA ASP A 164 5.01 1.94 -12.75
C ASP A 164 6.39 2.21 -13.40
N ILE A 165 6.89 1.28 -14.21
CA ILE A 165 8.16 1.42 -14.92
C ILE A 165 8.22 2.65 -15.84
N LYS A 166 7.07 3.11 -16.34
CA LYS A 166 6.94 4.36 -17.08
C LYS A 166 7.36 5.58 -16.26
N ASN A 167 7.23 5.50 -14.94
CA ASN A 167 7.55 6.55 -13.99
C ASN A 167 8.81 6.23 -13.16
N LYS A 168 9.74 5.42 -13.71
CA LYS A 168 10.94 4.97 -12.99
C LYS A 168 11.84 6.10 -12.50
N GLU A 169 11.75 7.29 -13.08
CA GLU A 169 12.44 8.50 -12.63
C GLU A 169 12.02 8.93 -11.22
N LEU A 170 10.86 8.52 -10.72
CA LEU A 170 10.46 8.74 -9.32
C LEU A 170 11.40 8.03 -8.35
N ALA A 171 11.97 6.90 -8.76
CA ALA A 171 12.94 6.12 -7.99
C ALA A 171 14.40 6.58 -8.23
N SER A 172 14.61 7.78 -8.78
CA SER A 172 15.96 8.32 -8.96
C SER A 172 16.67 8.58 -7.63
N PRO A 173 18.00 8.42 -7.56
CA PRO A 173 18.77 8.74 -6.36
C PRO A 173 18.57 10.18 -5.87
N GLU A 174 18.37 11.13 -6.78
CA GLU A 174 18.14 12.54 -6.46
C GLU A 174 16.80 12.74 -5.75
N ASN A 175 15.73 12.12 -6.25
CA ASN A 175 14.41 12.17 -5.62
C ASN A 175 14.44 11.49 -4.25
N GLN A 176 15.07 10.31 -4.16
CA GLN A 176 15.24 9.61 -2.90
C GLN A 176 16.00 10.47 -1.87
N PHE A 177 17.11 11.10 -2.28
CA PHE A 177 17.89 11.99 -1.42
C PHE A 177 17.05 13.17 -0.91
N LEU A 178 16.26 13.82 -1.78
CA LEU A 178 15.39 14.93 -1.38
C LEU A 178 14.33 14.50 -0.36
N ILE A 179 13.73 13.33 -0.55
CA ILE A 179 12.69 12.81 0.35
C ILE A 179 13.28 12.40 1.69
N GLU A 180 14.42 11.70 1.71
CA GLU A 180 15.08 11.26 2.95
C GLU A 180 15.49 12.45 3.84
N ASN A 181 15.87 13.56 3.20
CA ASN A 181 16.24 14.81 3.86
C ASN A 181 15.05 15.76 4.08
N SER A 182 13.84 15.34 3.67
CA SER A 182 12.61 16.05 4.01
C SER A 182 12.16 15.68 5.44
N LEU A 183 11.39 16.57 6.06
CA LEU A 183 10.78 16.30 7.38
C LEU A 183 9.52 15.43 7.29
N VAL A 184 9.06 15.10 6.09
CA VAL A 184 7.82 14.34 5.85
C VAL A 184 7.87 12.97 6.53
N THR A 185 9.04 12.32 6.51
CA THR A 185 9.25 10.99 7.09
C THR A 185 9.55 11.01 8.58
N LYS A 186 9.60 12.19 9.21
CA LYS A 186 10.00 12.36 10.62
C LYS A 186 8.83 12.57 11.57
N THR A 187 7.61 12.67 11.04
CA THR A 187 6.39 12.91 11.81
C THR A 187 5.39 11.79 11.55
N ILE A 188 4.77 11.28 12.61
CA ILE A 188 3.73 10.25 12.54
C ILE A 188 2.37 10.94 12.47
N ASP A 189 1.58 10.60 11.46
CA ASP A 189 0.25 11.15 11.16
C ASP A 189 0.18 12.68 11.37
N PRO A 190 0.94 13.49 10.61
CA PRO A 190 1.07 14.94 10.85
C PRO A 190 -0.25 15.71 10.69
N PHE A 191 -1.26 15.11 10.06
CA PHE A 191 -2.60 15.66 9.89
C PHE A 191 -3.63 14.97 10.81
N PHE A 192 -3.18 14.44 11.95
CA PHE A 192 -4.09 13.97 12.98
C PHE A 192 -4.83 15.16 13.64
N PRO A 193 -6.17 15.20 13.61
CA PRO A 193 -6.96 16.26 14.22
C PRO A 193 -7.00 16.17 15.76
#